data_AF-C9DI60-F1
#
_entry.id   AF-C9DI60-F1
#
_cell.length_a   1.000
_cell.length_b   1.000
_cell.length_c   1.000
_cell.angle_alpha   90.00
_cell.angle_beta   90.00
_cell.angle_gamma   90.00
#
_symmetry.space_group_name_H-M   'P 1'
#
loop_
_entity.id
_entity.type
_entity.pdbx_description
1 polymer ?
#
loop_
_entity_poly.entity_id
_entity_poly.type
_entity_poly.pdbx_seq_one_letter_code
_entity_poly.pdbx_strand_id
1 'polypeptide(L)' 'MDAKKLSELKQFIEQCKANPSILSDPSLSFFRDYLESVGCKLPQSAYKSGDHKPAYEVDDSDEDDMDEV' A
#
# COMPACT_ATOMS: atom_id res chain seq x y z
N MET A 1 -13.54 -10.11 -20.79
CA MET A 1 -12.68 -8.91 -20.68
C MET A 1 -12.41 -8.40 -22.07
N ASP A 2 -12.59 -7.10 -22.33
CA ASP A 2 -12.31 -6.46 -23.62
C ASP A 2 -10.79 -6.28 -23.80
N ALA A 3 -10.26 -6.64 -24.97
CA ALA A 3 -8.83 -6.56 -25.28
C ALA A 3 -8.30 -5.12 -25.19
N LYS A 4 -9.12 -4.12 -25.53
CA LYS A 4 -8.73 -2.71 -25.44
C LYS A 4 -8.52 -2.28 -23.99
N LYS A 5 -9.46 -2.65 -23.11
CA LYS A 5 -9.40 -2.36 -21.67
C LYS A 5 -8.20 -3.03 -20.99
N LEU A 6 -7.84 -4.24 -21.45
CA LEU A 6 -6.62 -4.92 -20.97
C LEU A 6 -5.34 -4.20 -21.39
N SER A 7 -5.29 -3.68 -22.62
CA SER A 7 -4.13 -2.90 -23.09
C SER A 7 -3.97 -1.60 -22.30
N GLU A 8 -5.06 -0.88 -22.05
CA GLU A 8 -5.07 0.35 -21.24
C GLU A 8 -4.59 0.07 -19.80
N LEU A 9 -5.10 -1.00 -19.17
CA LEU A 9 -4.66 -1.40 -17.84
C LEU A 9 -3.17 -1.77 -17.82
N LYS A 10 -2.68 -2.48 -18.83
CA LYS A 10 -1.26 -2.85 -18.91
C LYS A 10 -0.37 -1.61 -18.99
N GLN A 11 -0.73 -0.63 -19.80
CA GLN A 11 -0.01 0.64 -19.90
C GLN A 11 -0.04 1.41 -18.58
N PHE A 12 -1.18 1.44 -17.92
CA PHE A 12 -1.31 2.07 -16.60
C PHE A 12 -0.40 1.41 -15.56
N ILE A 13 -0.31 0.07 -15.54
CA ILE A 13 0.61 -0.66 -14.65
C ILE A 13 2.07 -0.32 -14.96
N GLU A 14 2.46 -0.22 -16.23
CA GLU A 14 3.82 0.19 -16.60
C GLU A 14 4.13 1.61 -16.13
N GLN A 15 3.18 2.54 -16.22
CA GLN A 15 3.34 3.89 -15.69
C GLN A 15 3.47 3.88 -14.17
N CYS A 16 2.68 3.08 -13.45
CA CYS A 16 2.81 2.94 -12.00
C CYS A 16 4.19 2.38 -11.59
N LYS A 17 4.77 1.48 -12.39
CA LYS A 17 6.12 0.94 -12.15
C LYS A 17 7.21 1.98 -12.40
N ALA A 18 7.06 2.79 -13.44
CA ALA A 18 8.01 3.86 -13.77
C ALA A 18 7.91 5.03 -12.78
N ASN A 19 6.69 5.36 -12.33
CA ASN A 19 6.41 6.43 -11.40
C ASN A 19 5.35 6.00 -10.37
N PRO A 20 5.76 5.50 -9.20
CA PRO A 20 4.84 5.08 -8.15
C PRO A 20 4.02 6.23 -7.54
N SER A 21 4.39 7.48 -7.80
CA SER A 21 3.65 8.66 -7.33
C SER A 21 2.24 8.77 -7.91
N ILE A 22 1.96 8.10 -9.03
CA ILE A 22 0.63 8.07 -9.65
C ILE A 22 -0.38 7.43 -8.71
N LEU A 23 0.03 6.41 -7.96
CA LEU A 23 -0.83 5.73 -6.99
C LEU A 23 -1.24 6.63 -5.84
N SER A 24 -0.52 7.73 -5.58
CA SER A 24 -0.84 8.70 -4.53
C SER A 24 -2.10 9.52 -4.79
N ASP A 25 -2.66 9.44 -6.00
CA ASP A 25 -3.93 10.09 -6.35
C ASP A 25 -5.09 9.50 -5.51
N PRO A 26 -5.94 10.35 -4.88
CA PRO A 26 -7.11 9.89 -4.14
C PRO A 26 -8.09 9.07 -4.98
N SER A 27 -8.19 9.35 -6.28
CA SER A 27 -9.06 8.60 -7.21
C SER A 27 -8.60 7.15 -7.42
N LEU A 28 -7.34 6.85 -7.13
CA LEU A 28 -6.72 5.52 -7.25
C LEU A 28 -6.58 4.81 -5.90
N SER A 29 -7.16 5.36 -4.82
CA SER A 29 -7.19 4.74 -3.49
C SER A 29 -7.72 3.30 -3.52
N PHE A 30 -8.84 3.07 -4.21
CA PHE A 30 -9.43 1.72 -4.36
C PHE A 30 -8.45 0.69 -4.97
N PHE A 31 -7.53 1.14 -5.82
CA PHE A 31 -6.56 0.28 -6.46
C PHE A 31 -5.39 -0.03 -5.50
N ARG A 32 -4.99 0.93 -4.64
CA ARG A 32 -4.04 0.67 -3.55
C ARG A 32 -4.59 -0.34 -2.57
N ASP A 33 -5.83 -0.17 -2.13
CA ASP A 33 -6.49 -1.11 -1.21
C ASP A 33 -6.55 -2.53 -1.79
N TYR A 34 -6.81 -2.63 -3.10
CA TYR A 34 -6.76 -3.90 -3.81
C TYR A 34 -5.34 -4.50 -3.81
N LEU A 35 -4.31 -3.70 -4.09
CA LEU A 35 -2.91 -4.15 -4.06
C LEU A 35 -2.47 -4.61 -2.66
N GLU A 36 -2.89 -3.91 -1.61
CA GLU A 36 -2.64 -4.30 -0.22
C GLU A 36 -3.38 -5.60 0.14
N SER A 37 -4.63 -5.75 -0.29
CA SER A 37 -5.43 -6.96 -0.11
C SER A 37 -4.80 -8.21 -0.74
N VAL A 38 -4.10 -8.05 -1.87
CA VAL A 38 -3.32 -9.14 -2.49
C VAL A 38 -1.91 -9.30 -1.90
N GLY A 39 -1.55 -8.53 -0.87
CA GLY A 39 -0.26 -8.63 -0.18
C GLY A 39 0.90 -7.88 -0.86
N CYS A 40 0.63 -6.95 -1.76
CA CYS A 40 1.69 -6.12 -2.36
C CYS A 40 2.15 -5.05 -1.37
N LYS A 41 3.47 -4.87 -1.26
CA LYS A 41 4.07 -3.77 -0.49
C LYS A 41 4.31 -2.58 -1.41
N LEU A 42 3.52 -1.52 -1.24
CA LEU A 42 3.65 -0.30 -2.02
C LEU A 42 4.73 0.61 -1.41
N PRO A 43 5.53 1.32 -2.23
CA PRO A 43 6.52 2.27 -1.74
C PRO A 43 5.85 3.51 -1.13
N GLN A 44 6.51 4.21 -0.21
CA GLN A 44 5.96 5.42 0.43
C GLN A 44 5.51 6.49 -0.57
N SER A 45 6.15 6.59 -1.74
CA SER A 45 5.75 7.50 -2.82
C SER A 45 4.35 7.23 -3.37
N ALA A 46 3.82 6.02 -3.21
CA ALA A 46 2.45 5.67 -3.57
C ALA A 46 1.41 6.25 -2.60
N TYR A 47 1.84 6.79 -1.46
CA TYR A 47 0.99 7.43 -0.47
C TYR A 47 1.30 8.93 -0.47
N LYS A 48 0.26 9.78 -0.52
CA LYS A 48 0.48 11.21 -0.28
C LYS A 48 0.92 11.41 1.16
N SER A 49 1.84 12.36 1.36
CA SER A 49 2.26 12.85 2.67
C SER A 49 1.02 13.29 3.48
N GLY A 50 0.51 12.41 4.34
CA GLY A 50 -0.73 12.62 5.09
C GLY A 50 -1.44 11.32 5.49
N ASP A 51 -1.24 10.23 4.73
CA ASP A 51 -1.88 8.92 4.99
C ASP A 51 -0.99 7.91 5.74
N HIS A 52 0.10 8.38 6.37
CA HIS A 52 0.93 7.52 7.20
C HIS A 52 0.17 7.08 8.47
N LYS A 53 -0.49 5.93 8.40
CA LYS A 53 -0.47 5.00 9.53
C LYS A 53 0.86 4.24 9.43
N PRO A 54 1.79 4.43 10.37
CA PRO A 54 3.06 3.70 10.34
C PRO A 54 2.76 2.21 10.31
N ALA A 55 3.36 1.55 9.33
CA ALA A 55 3.31 0.11 9.19
C ALA A 55 4.15 -0.48 10.34
N TYR A 56 3.54 -1.36 11.13
CA TYR A 56 4.16 -2.31 12.06
C TYR A 56 5.33 -1.75 12.90
N GLU A 57 5.03 -1.25 14.09
CA GLU A 57 5.93 -1.43 15.22
C GLU A 57 5.20 -2.38 16.17
N VAL A 58 5.52 -3.67 16.04
CA VAL A 58 5.30 -4.63 17.13
C VAL A 58 6.36 -4.25 18.15
N ASP A 59 5.96 -3.42 19.11
CA ASP A 59 6.68 -3.25 20.35
C ASP A 59 6.36 -4.48 21.20
N ASP A 60 7.16 -5.53 21.06
CA ASP A 60 7.31 -6.64 22.02
C ASP A 60 7.92 -6.06 23.31
N SER A 61 7.28 -5.08 23.95
CA SER A 61 7.63 -4.69 25.32
C SER A 61 7.11 -5.78 26.25
N ASP A 62 7.97 -6.78 26.38
CA ASP A 62 8.24 -7.66 27.50
C ASP A 62 7.09 -7.92 28.50
N GLU A 63 6.69 -9.20 28.48
CA GLU A 63 6.08 -9.93 29.57
C GLU A 63 6.92 -9.81 30.87
N ASP A 64 6.67 -8.83 31.74
CA ASP A 64 7.19 -8.84 33.12
C ASP A 64 6.26 -8.04 34.06
N ASP A 65 5.24 -8.71 34.61
CA ASP A 65 4.69 -8.39 35.95
C ASP A 65 3.80 -9.55 36.42
N MET A 66 4.46 -10.71 36.59
CA MET A 66 3.98 -11.78 37.45
C MET A 66 5.10 -12.04 38.47
N ASP A 67 5.17 -11.23 39.51
CA ASP A 67 5.73 -11.63 40.81
C ASP A 67 5.20 -10.70 41.92
N GLU A 68 4.14 -11.19 42.56
CA GLU A 68 3.95 -11.28 44.02
C GLU A 68 4.35 -10.09 44.92
N VAL A 69 3.34 -9.39 45.47
CA VAL A 69 3.40 -8.73 46.80
C VAL A 69 2.18 -9.03 47.64
#